data_AF-A0A8H9G0X2-F1
#
_entry.id   AF-A0A8H9G0X2-F1
#
_cell.length_a   1.000
_cell.length_b   1.000
_cell.length_c   1.000
_cell.angle_alpha   90.00
_cell.angle_beta   90.00
_cell.angle_gamma   90.00
#
_symmetry.space_group_name_H-M   'P 1'
#
loop_
_entity.id
_entity.type
_entity.pdbx_description
1 polymer ?
#
loop_
_entity_poly.entity_id
_entity_poly.type
_entity_poly.pdbx_seq_one_letter_code
_entity_poly.pdbx_strand_id
1 'polypeptide(L)'
;MVKSSSPSGSLIIFAYLVVYIVWGSTFFFIEKALHAFPPFVLGSIRFIIAGSLLMLYCWLKGYKIYIKKAVKDAALVGFLLLFIDMAAIIWSEQYISSAIVSILSAATAIWFIILDKPKWKENFSSIPTLLGLILGFMGVVMLFAEQIFGASADDGSSDKKLTAMIVMTVGTIGWTVGSLISKYSKKSENNKSSESAVPKEPEEDLNVMVKTAWQMVVAGIAFTTVALLNGEYMNFDVKSVPLEYWGAMVYLALMGSILAFSCYIFLLQVRPATEVSTYAYVNPIVALILVHFFTDHIVSRMQIIGLAVVLFSVLLMNWNLYRDSSLIKNYKRRRKIRKLRYMAPKSSIPRIVEVAEFGKKKPKKPKEGEKDINKSENPNPEKNKNQNYDQEFYD
;
A
#
# COMPACT_ATOMS: atom_id res chain seq x y z
N MET A 1 -27.06 5.33 8.81
CA MET A 1 -25.70 5.92 8.94
C MET A 1 -24.94 5.18 10.04
N VAL A 2 -24.08 4.23 9.69
CA VAL A 2 -23.19 3.58 10.68
C VAL A 2 -22.09 4.57 11.01
N LYS A 3 -22.00 4.94 12.29
CA LYS A 3 -20.95 5.80 12.85
C LYS A 3 -19.60 5.14 12.55
N SER A 4 -18.79 5.67 11.64
CA SER A 4 -17.45 5.13 11.39
C SER A 4 -16.57 5.41 12.60
N SER A 5 -16.54 4.47 13.54
CA SER A 5 -15.52 4.42 14.57
C SER A 5 -14.17 4.44 13.89
N SER A 6 -13.31 5.39 14.24
CA SER A 6 -11.91 5.41 13.78
C SER A 6 -11.30 4.02 13.99
N PRO A 7 -10.64 3.44 12.96
CA PRO A 7 -10.14 2.06 13.05
C PRO A 7 -9.25 1.88 14.27
N SER A 8 -9.34 0.73 14.93
CA SER A 8 -8.53 0.44 16.11
C SER A 8 -7.05 0.48 15.76
N GLY A 9 -6.23 1.03 16.67
CA GLY A 9 -4.77 1.11 16.46
C GLY A 9 -4.15 -0.27 16.24
N SER A 10 -4.69 -1.32 16.89
CA SER A 10 -4.27 -2.70 16.72
C SER A 10 -4.51 -3.23 15.30
N LEU A 11 -5.66 -2.91 14.69
CA LEU A 11 -5.97 -3.31 13.31
C LEU A 11 -5.00 -2.68 12.31
N ILE A 12 -4.64 -1.42 12.53
CA ILE A 12 -3.66 -0.72 11.68
C ILE A 12 -2.28 -1.38 11.78
N ILE A 13 -1.83 -1.68 13.00
CA ILE A 13 -0.54 -2.36 13.23
C ILE A 13 -0.56 -3.75 12.57
N PHE A 14 -1.63 -4.51 12.76
CA PHE A 14 -1.80 -5.81 12.12
C PHE A 14 -1.72 -5.70 10.60
N ALA A 15 -2.43 -4.74 9.99
CA ALA A 15 -2.38 -4.53 8.56
C ALA A 15 -0.97 -4.21 8.05
N TYR A 16 -0.19 -3.39 8.80
CA TYR A 16 1.21 -3.13 8.47
C TYR A 16 2.07 -4.39 8.55
N LEU A 17 1.94 -5.17 9.63
CA LEU A 17 2.69 -6.42 9.79
C LEU A 17 2.39 -7.42 8.67
N VAL A 18 1.11 -7.57 8.32
CA VAL A 18 0.68 -8.40 7.19
C VAL A 18 1.36 -7.91 5.91
N VAL A 19 1.23 -6.63 5.56
CA VAL A 19 1.79 -6.12 4.30
C VAL A 19 3.32 -6.31 4.27
N TYR A 20 4.02 -6.07 5.38
CA TYR A 20 5.49 -6.15 5.41
C TYR A 20 5.99 -7.59 5.33
N ILE A 21 5.44 -8.46 6.17
CA ILE A 21 5.93 -9.83 6.31
C ILE A 21 5.41 -10.68 5.15
N VAL A 22 4.11 -10.57 4.83
CA VAL A 22 3.51 -11.39 3.78
C VAL A 22 4.04 -10.99 2.42
N TRP A 23 4.03 -9.71 2.02
CA TRP A 23 4.62 -9.34 0.71
C TRP A 23 6.14 -9.48 0.67
N GLY A 24 6.84 -9.32 1.79
CA GLY A 24 8.26 -9.69 1.84
C GLY A 24 8.49 -11.18 1.58
N SER A 25 7.66 -12.04 2.16
CA SER A 25 7.75 -13.49 1.97
C SER A 25 7.27 -13.99 0.61
N THR A 26 6.43 -13.22 -0.10
CA THR A 26 5.90 -13.69 -1.40
C THR A 26 7.00 -13.91 -2.42
N PHE A 27 8.10 -13.15 -2.39
CA PHE A 27 9.24 -13.37 -3.28
C PHE A 27 9.80 -14.80 -3.10
N PHE A 28 10.07 -15.21 -1.85
CA PHE A 28 10.51 -16.57 -1.55
C PHE A 28 9.50 -17.65 -1.99
N PHE A 29 8.20 -17.42 -1.76
CA PHE A 29 7.19 -18.41 -2.12
C PHE A 29 6.90 -18.48 -3.62
N ILE A 30 7.12 -17.40 -4.39
CA ILE A 30 7.05 -17.41 -5.85
C ILE A 30 8.20 -18.26 -6.38
N GLU A 31 9.45 -17.98 -5.98
CA GLU A 31 10.63 -18.80 -6.32
C GLU A 31 10.40 -20.27 -5.97
N LYS A 32 9.91 -20.57 -4.75
CA LYS A 32 9.58 -21.94 -4.35
C LYS A 32 8.57 -22.59 -5.29
N ALA A 33 7.49 -21.89 -5.65
CA ALA A 33 6.45 -22.44 -6.50
C ALA A 33 6.90 -22.61 -7.97
N LEU A 34 7.84 -21.80 -8.46
CA LEU A 34 8.41 -21.93 -9.81
C LEU A 34 9.15 -23.25 -10.04
N HIS A 35 9.53 -23.98 -8.98
CA HIS A 35 10.07 -25.34 -9.13
C HIS A 35 9.08 -26.36 -9.69
N ALA A 36 7.77 -26.11 -9.57
CA ALA A 36 6.74 -27.05 -10.03
C ALA A 36 5.68 -26.44 -10.95
N PHE A 37 5.58 -25.11 -11.02
CA PHE A 37 4.62 -24.41 -11.88
C PHE A 37 5.36 -23.57 -12.93
N PRO A 38 4.96 -23.65 -14.21
CA PRO A 38 5.37 -22.67 -15.21
C PRO A 38 5.00 -21.24 -14.78
N PRO A 39 5.77 -20.21 -15.17
CA PRO A 39 5.65 -18.87 -14.62
C PRO A 39 4.28 -18.22 -14.87
N PHE A 40 3.74 -18.31 -16.08
CA PHE A 40 2.47 -17.66 -16.39
C PHE A 40 1.27 -18.51 -15.94
N VAL A 41 1.43 -19.85 -15.88
CA VAL A 41 0.46 -20.75 -15.20
C VAL A 41 0.37 -20.40 -13.71
N LEU A 42 1.50 -20.16 -13.05
CA LEU A 42 1.54 -19.77 -11.63
C LEU A 42 0.76 -18.48 -11.39
N GLY A 43 1.03 -17.44 -12.18
CA GLY A 43 0.29 -16.18 -12.11
C GLY A 43 -1.20 -16.36 -12.41
N SER A 44 -1.53 -17.18 -13.40
CA SER A 44 -2.91 -17.46 -13.80
C SER A 44 -3.71 -18.10 -12.67
N ILE A 45 -3.26 -19.23 -12.12
CA ILE A 45 -3.94 -19.94 -11.03
C ILE A 45 -4.07 -19.02 -9.81
N ARG A 46 -2.98 -18.37 -9.40
CA ARG A 46 -2.94 -17.47 -8.24
C ARG A 46 -3.99 -16.37 -8.32
N PHE A 47 -4.03 -15.63 -9.43
CA PHE A 47 -4.89 -14.45 -9.54
C PHE A 47 -6.33 -14.79 -9.92
N ILE A 48 -6.59 -15.88 -10.65
CA ILE A 48 -7.95 -16.37 -10.89
C ILE A 48 -8.58 -16.86 -9.58
N ILE A 49 -7.87 -17.65 -8.76
CA ILE A 49 -8.38 -18.08 -7.45
C ILE A 49 -8.63 -16.86 -6.55
N ALA A 50 -7.63 -15.98 -6.40
CA ALA A 50 -7.75 -14.82 -5.53
C ALA A 50 -8.88 -13.87 -5.95
N GLY A 51 -8.95 -13.55 -7.25
CA GLY A 51 -9.98 -12.69 -7.82
C GLY A 51 -11.37 -13.29 -7.69
N SER A 52 -11.53 -14.59 -7.95
CA SER A 52 -12.81 -15.28 -7.86
C SER A 52 -13.32 -15.38 -6.42
N LEU A 53 -12.44 -15.74 -5.46
CA LEU A 53 -12.80 -15.81 -4.05
C LEU A 53 -13.19 -14.43 -3.49
N LEU A 54 -12.43 -13.39 -3.83
CA LEU A 54 -12.73 -12.03 -3.39
C LEU A 54 -14.01 -11.49 -4.05
N MET A 55 -14.24 -11.80 -5.33
CA MET A 55 -15.46 -11.44 -6.04
C MET A 55 -16.68 -12.15 -5.41
N LEU A 56 -16.55 -13.45 -5.14
CA LEU A 56 -17.59 -14.24 -4.46
C LEU A 56 -17.92 -13.65 -3.09
N TYR A 57 -16.91 -13.31 -2.29
CA TYR A 57 -17.11 -12.65 -1.00
C TYR A 57 -17.88 -11.32 -1.15
N CYS A 58 -17.51 -10.49 -2.14
CA CYS A 58 -18.19 -9.22 -2.38
C CYS A 58 -19.65 -9.41 -2.81
N TRP A 59 -19.90 -10.41 -3.65
CA TRP A 59 -21.25 -10.77 -4.09
C TRP A 59 -22.11 -11.24 -2.91
N LEU A 60 -21.57 -12.13 -2.05
CA LEU A 60 -22.25 -12.59 -0.84
C LEU A 60 -22.53 -11.48 0.18
N LYS A 61 -21.71 -10.42 0.19
CA LYS A 61 -21.95 -9.21 1.01
C LYS A 61 -22.97 -8.25 0.42
N GLY A 62 -23.53 -8.55 -0.76
CA GLY A 62 -24.50 -7.69 -1.43
C GLY A 62 -23.89 -6.40 -1.99
N TYR A 63 -22.56 -6.35 -2.18
CA TYR A 63 -21.94 -5.21 -2.83
C TYR A 63 -22.32 -5.20 -4.32
N LYS A 64 -22.55 -4.01 -4.86
CA LYS A 64 -22.66 -3.84 -6.31
C LYS A 64 -21.37 -4.30 -6.96
N ILE A 65 -21.47 -5.25 -7.89
CA ILE A 65 -20.30 -5.90 -8.51
C ILE A 65 -19.88 -5.27 -9.83
N TYR A 66 -20.78 -4.56 -10.52
CA TYR A 66 -20.54 -4.09 -11.87
C TYR A 66 -20.99 -2.64 -12.08
N ILE A 67 -20.02 -1.81 -12.46
CA ILE A 67 -20.22 -0.46 -12.98
C ILE A 67 -19.20 -0.28 -14.10
N LYS A 68 -19.66 -0.09 -15.34
CA LYS A 68 -18.82 -0.15 -16.56
C LYS A 68 -17.56 0.70 -16.47
N LYS A 69 -17.67 1.94 -15.97
CA LYS A 69 -16.54 2.87 -15.80
C LYS A 69 -15.55 2.35 -14.75
N ALA A 70 -16.02 2.06 -13.54
CA ALA A 70 -15.18 1.54 -12.46
C ALA A 70 -14.51 0.20 -12.79
N VAL A 71 -15.17 -0.68 -13.55
CA VAL A 71 -14.58 -1.94 -14.04
C VAL A 71 -13.47 -1.67 -15.06
N LYS A 72 -13.65 -0.73 -15.99
CA LYS A 72 -12.59 -0.35 -16.95
C LYS A 72 -11.37 0.24 -16.25
N ASP A 73 -11.60 1.12 -15.26
CA ASP A 73 -10.51 1.71 -14.48
C ASP A 73 -9.79 0.66 -13.64
N ALA A 74 -10.55 -0.24 -12.99
CA ALA A 74 -9.99 -1.38 -12.28
C ALA A 74 -9.22 -2.32 -13.22
N ALA A 75 -9.70 -2.54 -14.44
CA ALA A 75 -9.02 -3.38 -15.43
C ALA A 75 -7.68 -2.79 -15.85
N LEU A 76 -7.63 -1.49 -16.18
CA LEU A 76 -6.39 -0.81 -16.54
C LEU A 76 -5.38 -0.84 -15.39
N VAL A 77 -5.84 -0.51 -14.18
CA VAL A 77 -4.99 -0.53 -12.98
C VAL A 77 -4.52 -1.95 -12.66
N GLY A 78 -5.38 -2.96 -12.77
CA GLY A 78 -5.04 -4.36 -12.52
C GLY A 78 -4.05 -4.90 -13.54
N PHE A 79 -4.21 -4.55 -14.82
CA PHE A 79 -3.26 -4.92 -15.86
C PHE A 79 -1.87 -4.33 -15.58
N LEU A 80 -1.78 -3.04 -15.25
CA LEU A 80 -0.49 -2.38 -14.99
C LEU A 80 0.15 -2.82 -13.66
N LEU A 81 -0.64 -2.89 -12.58
CA LEU A 81 -0.13 -3.19 -11.24
C LEU A 81 0.06 -4.68 -10.98
N LEU A 82 -0.89 -5.51 -11.39
CA LEU A 82 -0.90 -6.92 -11.00
C LEU A 82 -0.40 -7.83 -12.12
N PHE A 83 -0.61 -7.48 -13.39
CA PHE A 83 -0.08 -8.28 -14.49
C PHE A 83 1.35 -7.87 -14.86
N ILE A 84 1.60 -6.63 -15.31
CA ILE A 84 2.93 -6.22 -15.80
C ILE A 84 4.02 -6.40 -14.73
N ASP A 85 3.79 -5.89 -13.52
CA ASP A 85 4.77 -6.00 -12.43
C ASP A 85 4.95 -7.45 -11.96
N MET A 86 3.85 -8.17 -11.68
CA MET A 86 3.96 -9.52 -11.15
C MET A 86 4.44 -10.52 -12.22
N ALA A 87 4.16 -10.29 -13.50
CA ALA A 87 4.71 -11.09 -14.59
C ALA A 87 6.22 -10.89 -14.68
N ALA A 88 6.70 -9.64 -14.49
CA ALA A 88 8.13 -9.39 -14.40
C ALA A 88 8.76 -10.13 -13.19
N ILE A 89 8.16 -10.03 -12.00
CA ILE A 89 8.62 -10.75 -10.79
C ILE A 89 8.69 -12.26 -11.05
N ILE A 90 7.57 -12.87 -11.42
CA ILE A 90 7.48 -14.32 -11.58
C ILE A 90 8.40 -14.81 -12.71
N TRP A 91 8.46 -14.09 -13.83
CA TRP A 91 9.31 -14.51 -14.94
C TRP A 91 10.80 -14.38 -14.61
N SER A 92 11.19 -13.31 -13.93
CA SER A 92 12.58 -13.04 -13.59
C SER A 92 13.11 -13.94 -12.47
N GLU A 93 12.27 -14.38 -11.53
CA GLU A 93 12.66 -15.33 -10.49
C GLU A 93 13.07 -16.72 -11.02
N GLN A 94 12.82 -17.02 -12.30
CA GLN A 94 13.37 -18.21 -12.95
C GLN A 94 14.88 -18.14 -13.22
N TYR A 95 15.45 -16.92 -13.20
CA TYR A 95 16.83 -16.68 -13.64
C TYR A 95 17.69 -15.98 -12.56
N ILE A 96 17.05 -15.24 -11.67
CA ILE A 96 17.70 -14.53 -10.56
C ILE A 96 16.97 -14.82 -9.25
N SER A 97 17.68 -14.83 -8.12
CA SER A 97 17.07 -15.20 -6.84
C SER A 97 16.00 -14.19 -6.38
N SER A 98 15.02 -14.67 -5.62
CA SER A 98 13.97 -13.85 -4.99
C SER A 98 14.55 -12.72 -4.13
N ALA A 99 15.72 -12.93 -3.51
CA ALA A 99 16.45 -11.88 -2.79
C ALA A 99 16.80 -10.70 -3.72
N ILE A 100 17.41 -10.96 -4.89
CA ILE A 100 17.76 -9.90 -5.86
C ILE A 100 16.49 -9.24 -6.39
N VAL A 101 15.48 -10.03 -6.76
CA VAL A 101 14.20 -9.53 -7.27
C VAL A 101 13.52 -8.61 -6.25
N SER A 102 13.55 -8.96 -4.96
CA SER A 102 13.00 -8.13 -3.90
C SER A 102 13.76 -6.80 -3.74
N ILE A 103 15.09 -6.79 -3.86
CA ILE A 103 15.91 -5.57 -3.78
C ILE A 103 15.64 -4.67 -4.99
N LEU A 104 15.57 -5.25 -6.20
CA LEU A 104 15.21 -4.51 -7.41
C LEU A 104 13.78 -3.96 -7.32
N SER A 105 12.85 -4.71 -6.71
CA SER A 105 11.48 -4.23 -6.46
C SER A 105 11.46 -3.02 -5.50
N ALA A 106 12.34 -2.96 -4.49
CA ALA A 106 12.46 -1.78 -3.62
C ALA A 106 12.90 -0.51 -4.38
N ALA A 107 13.59 -0.68 -5.52
CA ALA A 107 13.95 0.43 -6.40
C ALA A 107 12.72 1.10 -7.05
N THR A 108 11.52 0.54 -6.93
CA THR A 108 10.25 1.18 -7.36
C THR A 108 10.10 2.61 -6.84
N ALA A 109 10.64 2.92 -5.65
CA ALA A 109 10.59 4.28 -5.11
C ALA A 109 11.34 5.32 -5.95
N ILE A 110 12.41 4.92 -6.67
CA ILE A 110 13.11 5.75 -7.65
C ILE A 110 12.12 6.20 -8.72
N TRP A 111 11.35 5.26 -9.26
CA TRP A 111 10.37 5.54 -10.32
C TRP A 111 9.24 6.44 -9.83
N PHE A 112 8.78 6.31 -8.58
CA PHE A 112 7.78 7.24 -8.03
C PHE A 112 8.27 8.69 -8.04
N ILE A 113 9.53 8.94 -7.69
CA ILE A 113 10.12 10.28 -7.70
C ILE A 113 10.24 10.83 -9.13
N ILE A 114 10.69 10.00 -10.07
CA ILE A 114 10.91 10.37 -11.47
C ILE A 114 9.60 10.56 -12.23
N LEU A 115 8.61 9.70 -12.03
CA LEU A 115 7.39 9.66 -12.83
C LEU A 115 6.24 10.49 -12.25
N ASP A 116 6.28 10.90 -10.98
CA ASP A 116 5.24 11.76 -10.37
C ASP A 116 5.39 13.24 -10.83
N LYS A 117 5.10 13.49 -12.13
CA LYS A 117 5.23 14.78 -12.82
C LYS A 117 4.61 15.97 -12.06
N PRO A 118 3.39 15.88 -11.50
CA PRO A 118 2.81 16.97 -10.72
C PRO A 118 3.64 17.39 -9.50
N LYS A 119 4.51 16.51 -9.00
CA LYS A 119 5.33 16.73 -7.81
C LYS A 119 6.80 17.03 -8.11
N TRP A 120 7.20 17.15 -9.38
CA TRP A 120 8.59 17.39 -9.76
C TRP A 120 9.24 18.61 -9.10
N LYS A 121 8.51 19.73 -8.97
CA LYS A 121 9.03 20.93 -8.29
C LYS A 121 9.40 20.64 -6.84
N GLU A 122 8.64 19.80 -6.14
CA GLU A 122 8.92 19.43 -4.75
C GLU A 122 9.99 18.33 -4.67
N ASN A 123 9.88 17.30 -5.52
CA ASN A 123 10.78 16.14 -5.55
C ASN A 123 12.23 16.52 -5.88
N PHE A 124 12.44 17.36 -6.89
CA PHE A 124 13.80 17.69 -7.39
C PHE A 124 14.42 18.93 -6.75
N SER A 125 13.68 19.65 -5.89
CA SER A 125 14.24 20.78 -5.13
C SER A 125 14.94 20.35 -3.84
N SER A 126 14.80 19.09 -3.46
CA SER A 126 15.34 18.53 -2.21
C SER A 126 16.68 17.85 -2.45
N ILE A 127 17.77 18.41 -1.89
CA ILE A 127 19.10 17.79 -1.95
C ILE A 127 19.09 16.35 -1.40
N PRO A 128 18.47 16.03 -0.24
CA PRO A 128 18.34 14.65 0.22
C PRO A 128 17.66 13.74 -0.80
N THR A 129 16.65 14.25 -1.51
CA THR A 129 15.92 13.47 -2.51
C THR A 129 16.76 13.19 -3.74
N LEU A 130 17.56 14.17 -4.20
CA LEU A 130 18.48 13.99 -5.32
C LEU A 130 19.65 13.05 -4.98
N LEU A 131 20.24 13.18 -3.78
CA LEU A 131 21.26 12.25 -3.29
C LEU A 131 20.71 10.83 -3.15
N GLY A 132 19.51 10.70 -2.59
CA GLY A 132 18.79 9.44 -2.55
C GLY A 132 18.64 8.85 -3.94
N LEU A 133 18.22 9.64 -4.93
CA LEU A 133 18.04 9.19 -6.31
C LEU A 133 19.32 8.62 -6.92
N ILE A 134 20.43 9.35 -6.81
CA ILE A 134 21.74 8.93 -7.33
C ILE A 134 22.19 7.63 -6.64
N LEU A 135 22.12 7.58 -5.30
CA LEU A 135 22.49 6.38 -4.54
C LEU A 135 21.61 5.18 -4.89
N GLY A 136 20.32 5.40 -5.14
CA GLY A 136 19.39 4.34 -5.53
C GLY A 136 19.77 3.74 -6.88
N PHE A 137 20.04 4.60 -7.86
CA PHE A 137 20.53 4.15 -9.17
C PHE A 137 21.88 3.42 -9.05
N MET A 138 22.81 3.93 -8.22
CA MET A 138 24.06 3.23 -7.96
C MET A 138 23.84 1.84 -7.36
N GLY A 139 22.92 1.71 -6.39
CA GLY A 139 22.56 0.42 -5.80
C GLY A 139 22.03 -0.57 -6.84
N VAL A 140 21.15 -0.11 -7.75
CA VAL A 140 20.64 -0.94 -8.86
C VAL A 140 21.79 -1.35 -9.79
N VAL A 141 22.64 -0.41 -10.21
CA VAL A 141 23.79 -0.70 -11.09
C VAL A 141 24.78 -1.67 -10.44
N MET A 142 25.01 -1.56 -9.12
CA MET A 142 25.86 -2.50 -8.38
C MET A 142 25.32 -3.92 -8.42
N LEU A 143 24.01 -4.11 -8.29
CA LEU A 143 23.39 -5.44 -8.39
C LEU A 143 23.50 -6.00 -9.80
N PHE A 144 23.32 -5.17 -10.83
CA PHE A 144 23.54 -5.58 -12.22
C PHE A 144 25.00 -6.00 -12.44
N ALA A 145 25.95 -5.20 -11.94
CA ALA A 145 27.37 -5.50 -12.05
C ALA A 145 27.73 -6.81 -11.35
N GLU A 146 27.13 -7.10 -10.19
CA GLU A 146 27.33 -8.38 -9.51
C GLU A 146 26.83 -9.57 -10.34
N GLN A 147 25.66 -9.45 -10.97
CA GLN A 147 25.10 -10.54 -11.79
C GLN A 147 25.87 -10.77 -13.09
N ILE A 148 26.50 -9.74 -13.65
CA ILE A 148 27.23 -9.81 -14.94
C ILE A 148 28.71 -10.14 -14.75
N PHE A 149 29.35 -9.57 -13.72
CA PHE A 149 30.81 -9.64 -13.53
C PHE A 149 31.22 -10.42 -12.27
N GLY A 150 30.26 -10.84 -11.44
CA GLY A 150 30.54 -11.63 -10.24
C GLY A 150 30.91 -13.07 -10.55
N ALA A 151 31.35 -13.81 -9.53
CA ALA A 151 31.72 -15.23 -9.64
C ALA A 151 30.57 -16.13 -10.16
N SER A 152 29.33 -15.63 -10.15
CA SER A 152 28.12 -16.29 -10.67
C SER A 152 27.90 -16.10 -12.19
N ALA A 153 28.82 -15.41 -12.89
CA ALA A 153 28.74 -15.11 -14.32
C ALA A 153 29.24 -16.25 -15.24
N ASP A 154 29.86 -17.28 -14.68
CA ASP A 154 30.60 -18.31 -15.42
C ASP A 154 29.73 -19.49 -15.93
N ASP A 155 28.41 -19.45 -15.75
CA ASP A 155 27.49 -20.54 -16.14
C ASP A 155 26.88 -20.41 -17.56
N GLY A 156 27.30 -19.40 -18.33
CA GLY A 156 26.75 -19.14 -19.68
C GLY A 156 25.30 -18.61 -19.72
N SER A 157 24.69 -18.27 -18.57
CA SER A 157 23.34 -17.73 -18.45
C SER A 157 23.27 -16.20 -18.21
N SER A 158 24.41 -15.51 -18.31
CA SER A 158 24.53 -14.06 -18.06
C SER A 158 23.53 -13.22 -18.87
N ASP A 159 23.25 -13.61 -20.13
CA ASP A 159 22.28 -12.91 -20.98
C ASP A 159 20.84 -13.03 -20.44
N LYS A 160 20.47 -14.20 -19.90
CA LYS A 160 19.14 -14.43 -19.31
C LYS A 160 18.99 -13.69 -17.99
N LYS A 161 20.03 -13.68 -17.15
CA LYS A 161 20.07 -12.90 -15.90
C LYS A 161 19.94 -11.40 -16.18
N LEU A 162 20.66 -10.87 -17.16
CA LEU A 162 20.54 -9.47 -17.59
C LEU A 162 19.13 -9.15 -18.10
N THR A 163 18.58 -10.02 -18.95
CA THR A 163 17.22 -9.86 -19.46
C THR A 163 16.21 -9.85 -18.31
N ALA A 164 16.35 -10.75 -17.32
CA ALA A 164 15.50 -10.79 -16.13
C ALA A 164 15.56 -9.50 -15.31
N MET A 165 16.75 -8.93 -15.11
CA MET A 165 16.88 -7.65 -14.39
C MET A 165 16.28 -6.46 -15.16
N ILE A 166 16.40 -6.45 -16.49
CA ILE A 166 15.75 -5.42 -17.34
C ILE A 166 14.23 -5.57 -17.27
N VAL A 167 13.71 -6.79 -17.43
CA VAL A 167 12.29 -7.11 -17.30
C VAL A 167 11.75 -6.69 -15.94
N MET A 168 12.49 -6.98 -14.85
CA MET A 168 12.17 -6.51 -13.50
C MET A 168 12.05 -5.00 -13.42
N THR A 169 13.01 -4.29 -14.00
CA THR A 169 13.02 -2.83 -13.99
C THR A 169 11.80 -2.27 -14.72
N VAL A 170 11.45 -2.82 -15.89
CA VAL A 170 10.22 -2.46 -16.62
C VAL A 170 8.97 -2.77 -15.80
N GLY A 171 8.94 -3.91 -15.11
CA GLY A 171 7.86 -4.30 -14.19
C GLY A 171 7.61 -3.25 -13.10
N THR A 172 8.66 -2.83 -12.40
CA THR A 172 8.57 -1.81 -11.33
C THR A 172 8.12 -0.44 -11.84
N ILE A 173 8.45 -0.10 -13.09
CA ILE A 173 7.90 1.09 -13.77
C ILE A 173 6.40 0.91 -14.01
N GLY A 174 5.98 -0.26 -14.50
CA GLY A 174 4.57 -0.63 -14.65
C GLY A 174 3.77 -0.47 -13.36
N TRP A 175 4.30 -0.98 -12.24
CA TRP A 175 3.73 -0.80 -10.91
C TRP A 175 3.58 0.68 -10.54
N THR A 176 4.63 1.47 -10.78
CA THR A 176 4.64 2.89 -10.44
C THR A 176 3.59 3.66 -11.26
N VAL A 177 3.57 3.43 -12.58
CA VAL A 177 2.62 4.08 -13.50
C VAL A 177 1.18 3.71 -13.12
N GLY A 178 0.90 2.42 -12.89
CA GLY A 178 -0.42 1.97 -12.45
C GLY A 178 -0.85 2.60 -11.12
N SER A 179 0.08 2.76 -10.19
CA SER A 179 -0.17 3.40 -8.88
C SER A 179 -0.46 4.89 -9.02
N LEU A 180 0.31 5.60 -9.85
CA LEU A 180 0.11 7.03 -10.12
C LEU A 180 -1.19 7.29 -10.87
N ILE A 181 -1.55 6.46 -11.86
CA ILE A 181 -2.84 6.53 -12.54
C ILE A 181 -3.97 6.33 -11.52
N SER A 182 -3.91 5.28 -10.70
CA SER A 182 -4.92 5.02 -9.66
C SER A 182 -5.10 6.20 -8.68
N LYS A 183 -3.99 6.85 -8.30
CA LYS A 183 -3.97 8.03 -7.42
C LYS A 183 -4.57 9.27 -8.07
N TYR A 184 -4.21 9.57 -9.32
CA TYR A 184 -4.61 10.80 -9.99
C TYR A 184 -5.98 10.73 -10.67
N SER A 185 -6.44 9.56 -11.10
CA SER A 185 -7.81 9.39 -11.62
C SER A 185 -8.87 9.81 -10.59
N LYS A 186 -8.71 9.39 -9.33
CA LYS A 186 -9.60 9.82 -8.22
C LYS A 186 -9.56 11.33 -7.96
N LYS A 187 -8.38 11.95 -8.07
CA LYS A 187 -8.23 13.39 -7.81
C LYS A 187 -8.81 14.23 -8.96
N SER A 188 -8.68 13.76 -10.20
CA SER A 188 -9.26 14.42 -11.37
C SER A 188 -10.79 14.41 -11.32
N GLU A 189 -11.40 13.32 -10.85
CA GLU A 189 -12.85 13.22 -10.66
C GLU A 189 -13.35 14.16 -9.55
N ASN A 190 -12.66 14.20 -8.41
CA ASN A 190 -13.02 15.12 -7.32
C ASN A 190 -12.90 16.60 -7.74
N ASN A 191 -11.87 16.96 -8.51
CA ASN A 191 -11.68 18.34 -8.97
C ASN A 191 -12.69 18.75 -10.06
N LYS A 192 -12.99 17.88 -11.03
CA LYS A 192 -13.99 18.16 -12.08
C LYS A 192 -15.40 18.34 -11.52
N SER A 193 -15.70 17.70 -10.39
CA SER A 193 -16.96 17.83 -9.67
C SER A 193 -17.09 19.17 -8.94
N SER A 194 -15.98 19.84 -8.60
CA SER A 194 -15.99 21.15 -7.95
C SER A 194 -16.01 22.34 -8.92
N GLU A 195 -15.65 22.15 -10.19
CA GLU A 195 -15.58 23.23 -11.20
C GLU A 195 -16.88 23.41 -12.01
N SER A 196 -17.78 22.41 -12.00
CA SER A 196 -19.11 22.54 -12.58
C SER A 196 -20.10 23.03 -11.51
N ALA A 197 -20.70 24.20 -11.71
CA ALA A 197 -21.69 24.81 -10.81
C ALA A 197 -23.03 24.02 -10.70
N VAL A 198 -23.12 22.86 -11.35
CA VAL A 198 -24.27 21.95 -11.25
C VAL A 198 -23.86 20.77 -10.37
N PRO A 199 -24.52 20.54 -9.22
CA PRO A 199 -24.26 19.37 -8.39
C PRO A 199 -24.64 18.13 -9.19
N LYS A 200 -23.64 17.44 -9.76
CA LYS A 200 -23.84 16.07 -10.24
C LYS A 200 -24.08 15.19 -9.02
N GLU A 201 -25.14 14.38 -9.05
CA GLU A 201 -25.32 13.32 -8.06
C GLU A 201 -24.02 12.50 -7.94
N PRO A 202 -23.65 12.05 -6.73
CA PRO A 202 -22.42 11.31 -6.54
C PRO A 202 -22.38 10.13 -7.51
N GLU A 203 -21.43 10.12 -8.45
CA GLU A 203 -21.22 8.98 -9.34
C GLU A 203 -21.08 7.73 -8.46
N GLU A 204 -21.97 6.77 -8.66
CA GLU A 204 -21.97 5.52 -7.93
C GLU A 204 -20.63 4.81 -8.20
N ASP A 205 -19.81 4.67 -7.17
CA ASP A 205 -18.50 4.00 -7.26
C ASP A 205 -18.61 2.58 -6.67
N LEU A 206 -17.77 1.68 -7.17
CA LEU A 206 -17.68 0.33 -6.64
C LEU A 206 -16.95 0.32 -5.29
N ASN A 207 -17.37 -0.58 -4.41
CA ASN A 207 -16.63 -0.88 -3.20
C ASN A 207 -15.17 -1.21 -3.54
N VAL A 208 -14.22 -0.77 -2.73
CA VAL A 208 -12.81 -0.92 -3.05
C VAL A 208 -12.38 -2.39 -3.14
N MET A 209 -13.00 -3.28 -2.36
CA MET A 209 -12.78 -4.72 -2.46
C MET A 209 -13.27 -5.29 -3.81
N VAL A 210 -14.37 -4.76 -4.36
CA VAL A 210 -14.87 -5.15 -5.69
C VAL A 210 -13.90 -4.68 -6.78
N LYS A 211 -13.36 -3.46 -6.67
CA LYS A 211 -12.33 -2.97 -7.61
C LYS A 211 -11.07 -3.83 -7.56
N THR A 212 -10.64 -4.23 -6.37
CA THR A 212 -9.53 -5.17 -6.18
C THR A 212 -9.83 -6.54 -6.80
N ALA A 213 -11.04 -7.07 -6.63
CA ALA A 213 -11.44 -8.32 -7.26
C ALA A 213 -11.36 -8.23 -8.78
N TRP A 214 -11.86 -7.14 -9.39
CA TRP A 214 -11.71 -6.91 -10.83
C TRP A 214 -10.27 -6.77 -11.29
N GLN A 215 -9.41 -6.08 -10.53
CA GLN A 215 -7.98 -6.00 -10.82
C GLN A 215 -7.34 -7.40 -10.88
N MET A 216 -7.65 -8.26 -9.91
CA MET A 216 -7.12 -9.63 -9.84
C MET A 216 -7.67 -10.52 -10.95
N VAL A 217 -8.98 -10.44 -11.24
CA VAL A 217 -9.59 -11.19 -12.36
C VAL A 217 -8.93 -10.82 -13.69
N VAL A 218 -8.75 -9.52 -13.94
CA VAL A 218 -8.12 -9.04 -15.17
C VAL A 218 -6.67 -9.47 -15.27
N ALA A 219 -5.92 -9.43 -14.16
CA ALA A 219 -4.56 -9.95 -14.13
C ALA A 219 -4.53 -11.46 -14.39
N GLY A 220 -5.42 -12.23 -13.76
CA GLY A 220 -5.55 -13.67 -13.98
C GLY A 220 -5.88 -14.01 -15.44
N ILE A 221 -6.77 -13.26 -16.09
CA ILE A 221 -7.07 -13.42 -17.52
C ILE A 221 -5.85 -13.10 -18.39
N ALA A 222 -5.09 -12.03 -18.07
CA ALA A 222 -3.88 -11.68 -18.80
C ALA A 222 -2.79 -12.76 -18.67
N PHE A 223 -2.55 -13.26 -17.46
CA PHE A 223 -1.65 -14.39 -17.22
C PHE A 223 -2.10 -15.66 -17.96
N THR A 224 -3.40 -15.98 -17.92
CA THR A 224 -3.96 -17.14 -18.63
C THR A 224 -3.74 -17.01 -20.13
N THR A 225 -3.97 -15.83 -20.69
CA THR A 225 -3.74 -15.56 -22.12
C THR A 225 -2.28 -15.81 -22.49
N VAL A 226 -1.32 -15.28 -21.74
CA VAL A 226 0.11 -15.49 -22.02
C VAL A 226 0.51 -16.96 -21.83
N ALA A 227 0.04 -17.62 -20.78
CA ALA A 227 0.31 -19.05 -20.55
C ALA A 227 -0.22 -19.93 -21.69
N LEU A 228 -1.39 -19.61 -22.25
CA LEU A 228 -1.94 -20.31 -23.41
C LEU A 228 -1.13 -20.04 -24.67
N LEU A 229 -0.75 -18.79 -24.93
CA LEU A 229 0.07 -18.41 -26.10
C LEU A 229 1.47 -19.03 -26.07
N ASN A 230 2.05 -19.18 -24.88
CA ASN A 230 3.34 -19.86 -24.68
C ASN A 230 3.23 -21.39 -24.67
N GLY A 231 2.01 -21.94 -24.71
CA GLY A 231 1.78 -23.39 -24.61
C GLY A 231 2.10 -23.98 -23.23
N GLU A 232 2.22 -23.16 -22.17
CA GLU A 232 2.59 -23.64 -20.83
C GLU A 232 1.57 -24.62 -20.27
N TYR A 233 0.28 -24.37 -20.52
CA TYR A 233 -0.79 -25.29 -20.11
C TYR A 233 -0.73 -26.65 -20.81
N MET A 234 -0.16 -26.73 -22.02
CA MET A 234 -0.01 -28.02 -22.72
C MET A 234 1.08 -28.89 -22.10
N ASN A 235 2.11 -28.26 -21.53
CA ASN A 235 3.26 -28.93 -20.93
C ASN A 235 3.15 -29.06 -19.40
N PHE A 236 2.06 -28.56 -18.81
CA PHE A 236 1.85 -28.56 -17.37
C PHE A 236 0.97 -29.73 -16.94
N ASP A 237 1.58 -30.72 -16.29
CA ASP A 237 0.83 -31.79 -15.62
C ASP A 237 0.51 -31.40 -14.17
N VAL A 238 -0.74 -31.01 -13.94
CA VAL A 238 -1.26 -30.65 -12.61
C VAL A 238 -1.07 -31.80 -11.60
N LYS A 239 -1.15 -33.06 -12.05
CA LYS A 239 -1.08 -34.24 -11.16
C LYS A 239 0.35 -34.55 -10.73
N SER A 240 1.35 -34.11 -11.49
CA SER A 240 2.75 -34.34 -11.15
C SER A 240 3.28 -33.36 -10.10
N VAL A 241 2.54 -32.30 -9.76
CA VAL A 241 2.95 -31.27 -8.81
C VAL A 241 2.92 -31.79 -7.37
N PRO A 242 4.07 -31.85 -6.66
CA PRO A 242 4.09 -32.25 -5.25
C PRO A 242 3.29 -31.30 -4.33
N LEU A 243 2.74 -31.85 -3.25
CA LEU A 243 1.87 -31.12 -2.32
C LEU A 243 2.53 -29.89 -1.68
N GLU A 244 3.85 -29.93 -1.48
CA GLU A 244 4.60 -28.81 -0.90
C GLU A 244 4.56 -27.53 -1.75
N TYR A 245 4.47 -27.65 -3.08
CA TYR A 245 4.37 -26.51 -3.99
C TYR A 245 2.95 -25.98 -4.08
N TRP A 246 1.94 -26.85 -3.90
CA TRP A 246 0.56 -26.42 -3.69
C TRP A 246 0.41 -25.59 -2.41
N GLY A 247 1.16 -25.91 -1.36
CA GLY A 247 1.23 -25.07 -0.15
C GLY A 247 1.70 -23.65 -0.45
N ALA A 248 2.73 -23.50 -1.28
CA ALA A 248 3.19 -22.18 -1.74
C ALA A 248 2.12 -21.47 -2.58
N MET A 249 1.46 -22.16 -3.51
CA MET A 249 0.36 -21.60 -4.32
C MET A 249 -0.80 -21.08 -3.46
N VAL A 250 -1.25 -21.87 -2.49
CA VAL A 250 -2.33 -21.49 -1.56
C VAL A 250 -1.90 -20.27 -0.72
N TYR A 251 -0.67 -20.25 -0.22
CA TYR A 251 -0.13 -19.11 0.50
C TYR A 251 -0.12 -17.84 -0.38
N LEU A 252 0.37 -17.92 -1.61
CA LEU A 252 0.42 -16.80 -2.55
C LEU A 252 -0.96 -16.26 -2.90
N ALA A 253 -1.95 -17.13 -3.12
CA ALA A 253 -3.31 -16.74 -3.45
C ALA A 253 -4.03 -16.12 -2.24
N LEU A 254 -4.00 -16.76 -1.08
CA LEU A 254 -4.76 -16.31 0.09
C LEU A 254 -4.06 -15.21 0.87
N MET A 255 -2.79 -15.42 1.24
CA MET A 255 -2.04 -14.46 2.06
C MET A 255 -1.51 -13.31 1.21
N GLY A 256 -0.80 -13.63 0.12
CA GLY A 256 -0.17 -12.63 -0.74
C GLY A 256 -1.17 -11.77 -1.51
N SER A 257 -2.11 -12.41 -2.20
CA SER A 257 -3.07 -11.70 -3.06
C SER A 257 -4.28 -11.19 -2.29
N ILE A 258 -5.03 -12.02 -1.55
CA ILE A 258 -6.25 -11.54 -0.88
C ILE A 258 -5.93 -10.72 0.37
N LEU A 259 -5.28 -11.32 1.37
CA LEU A 259 -5.13 -10.71 2.69
C LEU A 259 -4.24 -9.46 2.65
N ALA A 260 -3.01 -9.59 2.14
CA ALA A 260 -2.05 -8.49 2.14
C ALA A 260 -2.49 -7.33 1.24
N PHE A 261 -3.05 -7.60 0.05
CA PHE A 261 -3.57 -6.53 -0.79
C PHE A 261 -4.79 -5.84 -0.16
N SER A 262 -5.69 -6.58 0.50
CA SER A 262 -6.80 -5.99 1.24
C SER A 262 -6.31 -5.09 2.37
N CYS A 263 -5.30 -5.54 3.14
CA CYS A 263 -4.64 -4.73 4.17
C CYS A 263 -3.97 -3.48 3.60
N TYR A 264 -3.27 -3.59 2.46
CA TYR A 264 -2.66 -2.46 1.76
C TYR A 264 -3.68 -1.40 1.35
N ILE A 265 -4.77 -1.84 0.71
CA ILE A 265 -5.86 -0.95 0.30
C ILE A 265 -6.54 -0.30 1.51
N PHE A 266 -6.79 -1.06 2.58
CA PHE A 266 -7.30 -0.51 3.84
C PHE A 266 -6.35 0.56 4.41
N LEU A 267 -5.05 0.28 4.46
CA LEU A 267 -4.04 1.23 4.93
C LEU A 267 -4.03 2.51 4.10
N LEU A 268 -4.16 2.43 2.77
CA LEU A 268 -4.24 3.61 1.90
C LEU A 268 -5.48 4.48 2.16
N GLN A 269 -6.54 3.94 2.77
CA GLN A 269 -7.72 4.71 3.14
C GLN A 269 -7.58 5.43 4.48
N VAL A 270 -6.74 4.91 5.38
CA VAL A 270 -6.65 5.37 6.79
C VAL A 270 -5.29 5.98 7.13
N ARG A 271 -4.28 5.84 6.27
CA ARG A 271 -2.93 6.38 6.41
C ARG A 271 -2.44 7.08 5.14
N PRO A 272 -1.54 8.06 5.26
CA PRO A 272 -0.88 8.65 4.10
C PRO A 272 -0.16 7.60 3.27
N ALA A 273 -0.25 7.69 1.94
CA ALA A 273 0.39 6.74 1.03
C ALA A 273 1.91 6.59 1.27
N THR A 274 2.57 7.65 1.72
CA THR A 274 3.99 7.66 2.10
C THR A 274 4.30 6.87 3.36
N GLU A 275 3.38 6.83 4.33
CA GLU A 275 3.51 5.92 5.48
C GLU A 275 3.26 4.48 5.04
N VAL A 276 2.29 4.25 4.16
CA VAL A 276 1.97 2.89 3.67
C VAL A 276 3.11 2.32 2.84
N SER A 277 3.73 3.10 1.95
CA SER A 277 4.83 2.65 1.07
C SER A 277 6.11 2.22 1.79
N THR A 278 6.17 2.36 3.11
CA THR A 278 7.31 1.92 3.92
C THR A 278 7.47 0.39 3.95
N TYR A 279 6.47 -0.39 3.52
CA TYR A 279 6.62 -1.83 3.31
C TYR A 279 7.77 -2.15 2.34
N ALA A 280 8.01 -1.30 1.35
CA ALA A 280 9.05 -1.51 0.34
C ALA A 280 10.46 -1.54 0.96
N TYR A 281 10.65 -1.00 2.17
CA TYR A 281 11.93 -1.10 2.89
C TYR A 281 12.12 -2.44 3.60
N VAL A 282 11.03 -3.06 4.03
CA VAL A 282 11.07 -4.25 4.88
C VAL A 282 10.99 -5.51 4.04
N ASN A 283 10.26 -5.48 2.93
CA ASN A 283 10.08 -6.63 2.05
C ASN A 283 11.40 -7.29 1.62
N PRO A 284 12.45 -6.55 1.19
CA PRO A 284 13.70 -7.19 0.78
C PRO A 284 14.47 -7.82 1.94
N ILE A 285 14.35 -7.26 3.14
CA ILE A 285 14.97 -7.82 4.35
C ILE A 285 14.30 -9.15 4.69
N VAL A 286 12.97 -9.21 4.63
CA VAL A 286 12.20 -10.44 4.87
C VAL A 286 12.53 -11.49 3.82
N ALA A 287 12.58 -11.11 2.53
CA ALA A 287 12.95 -12.02 1.46
C ALA A 287 14.37 -12.60 1.67
N LEU A 288 15.35 -11.75 1.97
CA LEU A 288 16.74 -12.17 2.22
C LEU A 288 16.85 -13.11 3.44
N ILE A 289 16.13 -12.82 4.52
CA ILE A 289 16.07 -13.71 5.70
C ILE A 289 15.52 -15.08 5.31
N LEU A 290 14.42 -15.14 4.55
CA LEU A 290 13.83 -16.40 4.15
C LEU A 290 14.74 -17.19 3.21
N VAL A 291 15.37 -16.53 2.23
CA VAL A 291 16.36 -17.16 1.36
C VAL A 291 17.51 -17.72 2.19
N HIS A 292 18.08 -16.95 3.12
CA HIS A 292 19.20 -17.40 3.94
C HIS A 292 18.89 -18.64 4.80
N PHE A 293 17.66 -18.78 5.32
CA PHE A 293 17.30 -19.88 6.20
C PHE A 293 16.69 -21.09 5.50
N PHE A 294 16.09 -20.90 4.32
CA PHE A 294 15.28 -21.94 3.67
C PHE A 294 15.77 -22.32 2.26
N THR A 295 16.81 -21.67 1.74
CA THR A 295 17.48 -22.09 0.50
C THR A 295 18.98 -22.24 0.70
N ASP A 296 19.62 -22.99 -0.19
CA ASP A 296 21.07 -23.15 -0.20
C ASP A 296 21.77 -21.94 -0.86
N HIS A 297 21.03 -20.89 -1.27
CA HIS A 297 21.60 -19.71 -1.89
C HIS A 297 22.39 -18.88 -0.87
N ILE A 298 23.71 -18.83 -1.09
CA ILE A 298 24.60 -17.99 -0.29
C ILE A 298 24.36 -16.52 -0.66
N VAL A 299 23.79 -15.77 0.29
CA VAL A 299 23.62 -14.32 0.15
C VAL A 299 25.00 -13.66 0.09
N SER A 300 25.27 -12.98 -1.01
CA SER A 300 26.58 -12.38 -1.24
C SER A 300 26.78 -11.11 -0.41
N ARG A 301 28.04 -10.74 -0.17
CA ARG A 301 28.36 -9.43 0.46
C ARG A 301 27.87 -8.26 -0.40
N MET A 302 27.90 -8.40 -1.73
CA MET A 302 27.44 -7.36 -2.66
C MET A 302 25.92 -7.19 -2.60
N GLN A 303 25.14 -8.27 -2.44
CA GLN A 303 23.69 -8.19 -2.23
C GLN A 303 23.34 -7.45 -0.94
N ILE A 304 24.07 -7.71 0.15
CA ILE A 304 23.86 -7.02 1.44
C ILE A 304 24.20 -5.52 1.30
N ILE A 305 25.32 -5.19 0.65
CA ILE A 305 25.72 -3.79 0.42
C ILE A 305 24.70 -3.10 -0.51
N GLY A 306 24.30 -3.75 -1.60
CA GLY A 306 23.31 -3.24 -2.55
C GLY A 306 21.97 -2.98 -1.86
N LEU A 307 21.49 -3.92 -1.04
CA LEU A 307 20.31 -3.73 -0.20
C LEU A 307 20.47 -2.51 0.72
N ALA A 308 21.57 -2.41 1.46
CA ALA A 308 21.81 -1.29 2.36
C ALA A 308 21.81 0.06 1.62
N VAL A 309 22.44 0.12 0.44
CA VAL A 309 22.48 1.31 -0.41
C VAL A 309 21.08 1.68 -0.90
N VAL A 310 20.29 0.71 -1.39
CA VAL A 310 18.91 0.94 -1.86
C VAL A 310 18.02 1.40 -0.70
N LEU A 311 18.09 0.76 0.47
CA LEU A 311 17.30 1.18 1.64
C LEU A 311 17.67 2.59 2.10
N PHE A 312 18.97 2.90 2.16
CA PHE A 312 19.44 4.22 2.54
C PHE A 312 19.05 5.30 1.52
N SER A 313 19.13 4.97 0.24
CA SER A 313 18.65 5.81 -0.86
C SER A 313 17.17 6.18 -0.69
N VAL A 314 16.31 5.17 -0.48
CA VAL A 314 14.87 5.42 -0.38
C VAL A 314 14.52 6.15 0.92
N LEU A 315 15.27 5.94 2.01
CA LEU A 315 15.17 6.72 3.24
C LEU A 315 15.50 8.20 2.99
N LEU A 316 16.58 8.48 2.24
CA LEU A 316 16.96 9.83 1.84
C LEU A 316 15.91 10.50 0.94
N MET A 317 15.33 9.75 -0.01
CA MET A 317 14.24 10.25 -0.87
C MET A 317 13.05 10.74 -0.05
N ASN A 318 12.74 10.03 1.03
CA ASN A 318 11.62 10.33 1.91
C ASN A 318 12.01 11.22 3.10
N TRP A 319 13.23 11.77 3.13
CA TRP A 319 13.77 12.51 4.28
C TRP A 319 12.92 13.71 4.69
N ASN A 320 12.42 14.50 3.73
CA ASN A 320 11.60 15.68 4.04
C ASN A 320 10.25 15.30 4.67
N LEU A 321 9.67 14.16 4.27
CA LEU A 321 8.44 13.63 4.87
C LEU A 321 8.68 13.26 6.33
N TYR A 322 9.80 12.59 6.63
CA TYR A 322 10.16 12.26 8.01
C TYR A 322 10.44 13.51 8.84
N ARG A 323 11.20 14.48 8.28
CA ARG A 323 11.59 15.72 8.95
C ARG A 323 10.39 16.57 9.39
N ASP A 324 9.33 16.59 8.59
CA ASP A 324 8.13 17.39 8.85
C ASP A 324 7.04 16.68 9.66
N SER A 325 7.27 15.40 10.03
CA SER A 325 6.38 14.63 10.90
C SER A 325 6.17 15.29 12.26
N SER A 326 4.96 15.15 12.80
CA SER A 326 4.55 15.75 14.08
C SER A 326 5.46 15.32 15.24
N LEU A 327 6.05 14.13 15.18
CA LEU A 327 6.99 13.61 16.17
C LEU A 327 8.29 14.41 16.22
N ILE A 328 8.92 14.70 15.08
CA ILE A 328 10.17 15.46 15.01
C ILE A 328 9.93 16.94 15.34
N LYS A 329 8.80 17.51 14.89
CA LYS A 329 8.36 18.86 15.30
C LYS A 329 8.16 18.94 16.82
N ASN A 330 7.51 17.94 17.42
CA ASN A 330 7.30 17.88 18.87
C ASN A 330 8.62 17.68 19.63
N TYR A 331 9.54 16.86 19.13
CA TYR A 331 10.86 16.65 19.73
C TYR A 331 11.71 17.93 19.68
N LYS A 332 11.84 18.58 18.51
CA LYS A 332 12.57 19.86 18.36
C LYS A 332 11.96 20.96 19.22
N ARG A 333 10.63 21.03 19.30
CA ARG A 333 9.89 21.97 20.15
C ARG A 333 10.15 21.72 21.63
N ARG A 334 10.08 20.46 22.09
CA ARG A 334 10.42 20.08 23.47
C ARG A 334 11.87 20.43 23.79
N ARG A 335 12.81 20.18 22.88
CA ARG A 335 14.23 20.55 23.05
C ARG A 335 14.43 22.06 23.13
N LYS A 336 13.72 22.84 22.30
CA LYS A 336 13.74 24.32 22.33
C LYS A 336 13.17 24.88 23.64
N ILE A 337 12.05 24.33 24.12
CA ILE A 337 11.46 24.69 25.42
C ILE A 337 12.40 24.33 26.58
N ARG A 338 13.03 23.15 26.52
CA ARG A 338 13.99 22.71 27.55
C ARG A 338 15.20 23.65 27.60
N LYS A 339 15.73 24.08 26.45
CA LYS A 339 16.84 25.04 26.36
C LYS A 339 16.46 26.43 26.90
N LEU A 340 15.26 26.93 26.58
CA LEU A 340 14.73 28.19 27.10
C LEU A 340 14.54 28.15 28.62
N ARG A 341 14.16 26.99 29.19
CA ARG A 341 13.99 26.80 30.63
C ARG A 341 15.32 26.95 31.41
N TYR A 342 16.46 26.69 30.78
CA TYR A 342 17.79 26.90 31.39
C TYR A 342 18.34 28.32 31.18
N MET A 343 17.78 29.10 30.25
CA MET A 343 18.23 30.46 29.92
C MET A 343 17.33 31.54 30.51
N ALA A 344 16.09 31.21 30.89
CA ALA A 344 15.13 32.16 31.42
C ALA A 344 15.21 32.28 32.95
N PRO A 345 15.00 33.49 33.52
CA PRO A 345 14.82 33.67 34.96
C PRO A 345 13.70 32.76 35.50
N LYS A 346 13.86 32.19 36.69
CA LYS A 346 12.92 31.20 37.26
C LYS A 346 11.46 31.68 37.31
N SER A 347 11.23 32.99 37.44
CA SER A 347 9.91 33.64 37.44
C SER A 347 9.18 33.59 36.09
N SER A 348 9.91 33.47 34.97
CA SER A 348 9.35 33.51 33.62
C SER A 348 8.95 32.14 33.07
N ILE A 349 9.37 31.06 33.73
CA ILE A 349 9.17 29.67 33.30
C ILE A 349 7.68 29.30 33.18
N PRO A 350 6.78 29.65 34.14
CA PRO A 350 5.36 29.31 34.04
C PRO A 350 4.70 29.91 32.79
N ARG A 351 5.03 31.18 32.49
CA ARG A 351 4.48 31.93 31.35
C ARG A 351 4.94 31.37 30.00
N ILE A 352 6.20 30.92 29.91
CA ILE A 352 6.75 30.28 28.70
C ILE A 352 6.05 28.94 28.43
N VAL A 353 5.74 28.17 29.48
CA VAL A 353 5.00 26.91 29.36
C VAL A 353 3.57 27.19 28.92
N GLU A 354 2.89 28.12 29.58
CA GLU A 354 1.51 28.50 29.28
C GLU A 354 1.30 28.95 27.83
N VAL A 355 2.15 29.87 27.32
CA VAL A 355 2.09 30.34 25.93
C VAL A 355 2.41 29.21 24.94
N ALA A 356 3.32 28.30 25.29
CA ALA A 356 3.59 27.13 24.46
C ALA A 356 2.42 26.14 24.44
N GLU A 357 1.58 26.10 25.49
CA GLU A 357 0.43 25.20 25.57
C GLU A 357 -0.87 25.83 25.05
N PHE A 358 -0.97 27.16 24.98
CA PHE A 358 -2.16 27.91 24.55
C PHE A 358 -2.62 27.60 23.11
N GLY A 359 -1.72 27.12 22.25
CA GLY A 359 -2.04 26.66 20.89
C GLY A 359 -2.70 25.27 20.82
N LYS A 360 -2.85 24.56 21.94
CA LYS A 360 -3.58 23.29 22.00
C LYS A 360 -5.05 23.60 22.26
N LYS A 361 -5.90 23.59 21.23
CA LYS A 361 -7.34 23.31 21.45
C LYS A 361 -7.42 21.94 22.13
N LYS A 362 -7.62 21.93 23.46
CA LYS A 362 -8.04 20.71 24.16
C LYS A 362 -9.36 20.27 23.53
N PRO A 363 -9.53 19.01 23.10
CA PRO A 363 -10.87 18.54 22.78
C PRO A 363 -11.73 18.74 24.04
N LYS A 364 -12.84 19.47 23.92
CA LYS A 364 -13.82 19.57 25.00
C LYS A 364 -14.23 18.13 25.34
N LYS A 365 -13.86 17.63 26.52
CA LYS A 365 -14.53 16.47 27.10
C LYS A 365 -16.03 16.81 27.19
N PRO A 366 -16.95 15.89 26.84
CA PRO A 366 -18.35 16.06 27.24
C PRO A 366 -18.37 16.15 28.76
N LYS A 367 -18.96 17.21 29.31
CA LYS A 367 -19.27 17.26 30.74
C LYS A 367 -20.36 16.21 30.98
N GLU A 368 -20.02 15.16 31.72
CA GLU A 368 -21.03 14.30 32.36
C GLU A 368 -21.82 15.11 33.38
N GLY A 369 -23.10 14.79 33.49
CA GLY A 369 -24.19 15.60 34.04
C GLY A 369 -23.94 16.30 35.37
N GLU A 370 -24.15 17.61 35.34
CA GLU A 370 -24.46 18.43 36.51
C GLU A 370 -25.91 18.10 36.93
N LYS A 371 -26.04 17.36 38.03
CA LYS A 371 -27.33 17.13 38.70
C LYS A 371 -27.70 18.40 39.44
N ASP A 372 -28.57 19.22 38.86
CA ASP A 372 -29.32 20.22 39.61
C ASP A 372 -30.56 19.57 40.23
N ILE A 373 -30.43 19.24 41.51
CA ILE A 373 -31.55 19.01 42.42
C ILE A 373 -31.95 20.40 42.92
N ASN A 374 -33.12 20.90 42.52
CA ASN A 374 -33.84 21.88 43.32
C ASN A 374 -35.33 21.55 43.32
N LYS A 375 -35.78 21.05 44.48
CA LYS A 375 -37.17 20.98 44.91
C LYS A 375 -37.52 22.32 45.58
N SER A 376 -38.58 22.96 45.13
CA SER A 376 -39.51 23.74 45.96
C SER A 376 -40.73 24.03 45.07
N GLU A 377 -41.78 23.23 45.21
CA GLU A 377 -43.02 23.61 45.91
C GLU A 377 -43.92 24.54 45.07
N ASN A 378 -45.04 23.94 44.67
CA ASN A 378 -46.21 24.54 44.04
C ASN A 378 -46.97 25.40 45.08
N PRO A 379 -47.68 26.45 44.64
CA PRO A 379 -49.14 26.30 44.71
C PRO A 379 -49.89 26.83 43.48
N ASN A 380 -50.90 26.03 43.10
CA ASN A 380 -52.12 26.26 42.32
C ASN A 380 -52.72 27.70 42.42
N PRO A 381 -53.71 28.14 41.60
CA PRO A 381 -54.54 27.35 40.68
C PRO A 381 -54.92 28.02 39.34
N GLU A 382 -55.31 27.23 38.33
CA GLU A 382 -56.34 27.67 37.38
C GLU A 382 -57.13 26.47 36.83
N LYS A 383 -58.42 26.45 37.15
CA LYS A 383 -59.47 25.57 36.64
C LYS A 383 -60.41 26.42 35.78
N ASN A 384 -61.04 25.77 34.80
CA ASN A 384 -62.14 26.21 33.94
C ASN A 384 -61.71 27.04 32.72
N LYS A 385 -62.09 26.74 31.48
CA LYS A 385 -63.39 26.25 30.95
C LYS A 385 -63.20 25.80 29.48
N ASN A 386 -64.04 24.84 29.04
CA ASN A 386 -64.70 24.68 27.72
C ASN A 386 -63.93 25.10 26.44
N GLN A 387 -63.87 24.32 25.34
CA GLN A 387 -65.02 23.90 24.51
C GLN A 387 -64.54 22.97 23.37
N ASN A 388 -65.38 22.00 22.99
CA ASN A 388 -65.33 21.19 21.76
C ASN A 388 -65.18 22.03 20.48
N TYR A 389 -64.60 21.48 19.41
CA TYR A 389 -65.35 20.93 18.25
C TYR A 389 -64.43 20.37 17.15
N ASP A 390 -64.88 19.23 16.62
CA ASP A 390 -64.48 18.59 15.37
C ASP A 390 -64.90 19.39 14.11
N GLN A 391 -64.24 19.05 12.99
CA GLN A 391 -64.77 18.90 11.62
C GLN A 391 -65.07 20.10 10.67
N GLU A 392 -64.72 19.82 9.40
CA GLU A 392 -65.17 20.36 8.07
C GLU A 392 -64.62 21.72 7.59
N PHE A 393 -63.82 21.78 6.50
CA PHE A 393 -64.15 21.75 5.06
C PHE A 393 -65.03 22.92 4.56
N TYR A 394 -64.41 23.93 3.92
CA TYR A 394 -64.65 24.43 2.54
C TYR A 394 -63.95 25.80 2.33
N ASP A 395 -63.01 25.84 1.39
CA ASP A 395 -63.00 26.74 0.22
C ASP A 395 -62.00 26.21 -0.83
#